data_AF-A0A397BBA7-F1
#
_entry.id   AF-A0A397BBA7-F1
#
_cell.length_a   1.000
_cell.length_b   1.000
_cell.length_c   1.000
_cell.angle_alpha   90.00
_cell.angle_beta   90.00
_cell.angle_gamma   90.00
#
_symmetry.space_group_name_H-M   'P 1'
#
loop_
_entity.id
_entity.type
_entity.pdbx_description
1 polymer ?
#
loop_
_entity_poly.entity_id
_entity_poly.type
_entity_poly.pdbx_seq_one_letter_code
_entity_poly.pdbx_strand_id
1 'polypeptide(L)'
;MSKLVGYMFYKNIILVLAQYFFLFTTGSSGQKEYSEVAFQLYNLAFTSLPIGVLGVFDYDVPWAVGQLYPALYKVGISGDLFNTLVLFKWISASIFEAGVIFAVAVFGFNQRELGAGSGDLQQYGIVLFALV
;
A
#
# COMPACT_ATOMS: atom_id res chain seq x y z
N MET A 1 -17.70 -1.08 0.99
CA MET A 1 -17.28 -0.59 -0.36
C MET A 1 -16.42 0.68 -0.36
N SER A 2 -16.78 1.79 0.30
CA SER A 2 -15.93 3.02 0.30
C SER A 2 -14.50 2.76 0.83
N LYS A 3 -14.39 2.00 1.93
CA LYS A 3 -13.11 1.61 2.52
C LYS A 3 -12.22 0.83 1.55
N LEU A 4 -12.82 -0.09 0.80
CA LEU A 4 -12.13 -0.90 -0.20
C LEU A 4 -11.53 -0.04 -1.32
N VAL A 5 -12.29 0.96 -1.82
CA VAL A 5 -11.78 1.89 -2.84
C VAL A 5 -10.62 2.72 -2.30
N GLY A 6 -10.74 3.27 -1.08
CA GLY A 6 -9.66 4.02 -0.45
C GLY A 6 -8.37 3.20 -0.27
N TYR A 7 -8.52 1.96 0.18
CA TYR A 7 -7.40 1.03 0.35
C TYR A 7 -6.75 0.65 -1.00
N MET A 8 -7.55 0.45 -2.06
CA MET A 8 -7.04 0.18 -3.41
C MET A 8 -6.19 1.33 -3.96
N PHE A 9 -6.58 2.59 -3.73
CA PHE A 9 -5.74 3.72 -4.10
C PHE A 9 -4.45 3.77 -3.26
N TYR A 10 -4.58 3.65 -1.95
CA TYR A 10 -3.46 3.69 -1.02
C TYR A 10 -2.38 2.64 -1.35
N LYS A 11 -2.74 1.36 -1.54
CA LYS A 11 -1.75 0.29 -1.80
C LYS A 11 -0.99 0.47 -3.13
N ASN A 12 -1.66 1.03 -4.15
CA ASN A 12 -1.06 1.25 -5.46
C ASN A 12 -0.12 2.46 -5.42
N ILE A 13 -0.50 3.50 -4.68
CA ILE A 13 0.32 4.70 -4.51
C ILE A 13 1.59 4.37 -3.74
N ILE A 14 1.52 3.58 -2.66
CA ILE A 14 2.72 3.18 -1.91
C ILE A 14 3.72 2.45 -2.82
N LEU A 15 3.26 1.45 -3.57
CA LEU A 15 4.12 0.68 -4.47
C LEU A 15 4.87 1.57 -5.47
N VAL A 16 4.15 2.47 -6.14
CA VAL A 16 4.72 3.35 -7.16
C VAL A 16 5.63 4.41 -6.52
N LEU A 17 5.22 5.02 -5.41
CA LEU A 17 6.00 6.08 -4.77
C LEU A 17 7.29 5.54 -4.13
N ALA A 18 7.26 4.36 -3.53
CA ALA A 18 8.47 3.78 -2.94
C ALA A 18 9.54 3.52 -4.01
N GLN A 19 9.15 3.01 -5.20
CA GLN A 19 10.04 2.89 -6.37
C GLN A 19 10.46 4.26 -6.94
N TYR A 20 9.57 5.25 -6.89
CA TYR A 20 9.90 6.61 -7.32
C TYR A 20 10.92 7.28 -6.42
N PHE A 21 10.86 7.06 -5.10
CA PHE A 21 11.86 7.61 -4.17
C PHE A 21 13.26 7.03 -4.43
N PHE A 22 13.35 5.76 -4.82
CA PHE A 22 14.60 5.12 -5.23
C PHE A 22 15.24 5.76 -6.48
N LEU A 23 14.45 6.41 -7.33
CA LEU A 23 14.98 7.14 -8.49
C LEU A 23 15.92 8.28 -8.07
N PHE A 24 15.65 8.93 -6.93
CA PHE A 24 16.48 10.02 -6.42
C PHE A 24 17.86 9.54 -5.94
N THR A 25 17.95 8.32 -5.41
CA THR A 25 19.23 7.74 -4.97
C THR A 25 20.10 7.22 -6.10
N THR A 26 19.50 6.90 -7.26
CA THR A 26 20.21 6.33 -8.42
C THR A 26 20.52 7.35 -9.52
N GLY A 27 20.45 8.64 -9.20
CA GLY A 27 20.77 9.73 -10.15
C GLY A 27 19.84 9.80 -11.35
N SER A 28 18.57 9.38 -11.19
CA SER A 28 17.56 9.36 -12.25
C SER A 28 17.89 8.44 -13.44
N SER A 29 18.69 7.39 -13.20
CA SER A 29 19.05 6.39 -14.23
C SER A 29 17.88 5.53 -14.73
N GLY A 30 16.71 5.59 -14.07
CA GLY A 30 15.53 4.80 -14.43
C GLY A 30 15.63 3.33 -14.08
N GLN A 31 16.61 2.95 -13.26
CA GLN A 31 16.79 1.57 -12.81
C GLN A 31 15.63 1.16 -11.89
N LYS A 32 14.99 0.03 -12.23
CA LYS A 32 13.94 -0.58 -11.40
C LYS A 32 14.60 -1.32 -10.25
N GLU A 33 14.07 -1.13 -9.05
CA GLU A 33 14.52 -1.82 -7.85
C GLU A 33 13.74 -3.13 -7.68
N TYR A 34 12.44 -3.10 -7.97
CA TYR A 34 11.60 -4.28 -7.95
C TYR A 34 11.92 -5.26 -9.08
N SER A 35 11.80 -6.55 -8.76
CA SER A 35 11.68 -7.58 -9.78
C SER A 35 10.43 -7.36 -10.62
N GLU A 36 10.58 -7.43 -11.94
CA GLU A 36 9.49 -7.21 -12.89
C GLU A 36 8.33 -8.19 -12.69
N VAL A 37 8.65 -9.43 -12.32
CA VAL A 37 7.65 -10.45 -11.99
C VAL A 37 6.89 -10.10 -10.71
N ALA A 38 7.60 -9.64 -9.67
CA ALA A 38 6.97 -9.24 -8.41
C ALA A 38 6.05 -8.04 -8.58
N PHE A 39 6.47 -7.04 -9.37
CA PHE A 39 5.65 -5.87 -9.69
C PHE A 39 4.35 -6.25 -10.43
N GLN A 40 4.43 -7.15 -11.41
CA GLN A 40 3.24 -7.62 -12.15
C GLN A 40 2.30 -8.45 -11.26
N LEU A 41 2.85 -9.30 -10.39
CA LEU A 41 2.08 -10.15 -9.49
C LEU A 41 1.52 -9.41 -8.27
N TYR A 42 2.02 -8.22 -7.94
CA TYR A 42 1.60 -7.45 -6.77
C TYR A 42 0.08 -7.26 -6.73
N ASN A 43 -0.50 -6.79 -7.83
CA ASN A 43 -1.94 -6.55 -7.92
C ASN A 43 -2.76 -7.82 -8.14
N LEU A 44 -2.18 -8.87 -8.73
CA LEU A 44 -2.90 -10.10 -9.11
C LEU A 44 -2.90 -11.18 -8.02
N ALA A 45 -1.78 -11.39 -7.34
CA ALA A 45 -1.59 -12.51 -6.42
C ALA A 45 -1.47 -12.05 -4.96
N PHE A 46 -0.66 -11.02 -4.70
CA PHE A 46 -0.33 -10.63 -3.33
C PHE A 46 -1.42 -9.77 -2.67
N THR A 47 -2.04 -8.85 -3.43
CA THR A 47 -2.98 -7.88 -2.85
C THR A 47 -4.42 -7.98 -3.35
N SER A 48 -4.74 -8.90 -4.27
CA SER A 48 -6.11 -9.11 -4.75
C SER A 48 -6.94 -9.95 -3.79
N LEU A 49 -6.36 -11.04 -3.27
CA LEU A 49 -7.04 -12.01 -2.40
C LEU A 49 -7.50 -11.39 -1.08
N PRO A 50 -6.66 -10.66 -0.32
CA PRO A 50 -7.10 -10.04 0.93
C PRO A 50 -8.25 -9.04 0.72
N ILE A 51 -8.21 -8.31 -0.39
CA ILE A 51 -9.23 -7.30 -0.73
C ILE A 51 -10.52 -7.97 -1.20
N GLY A 52 -10.43 -9.07 -1.95
CA GLY A 52 -11.59 -9.87 -2.32
C GLY A 52 -12.29 -10.44 -1.09
N VAL A 53 -11.53 -10.99 -0.15
CA VAL A 53 -12.06 -11.50 1.12
C VAL A 53 -12.67 -10.36 1.93
N LEU A 54 -11.95 -9.25 2.12
CA LEU A 54 -12.48 -8.09 2.86
C LEU A 54 -13.73 -7.53 2.20
N GLY A 55 -13.80 -7.45 0.87
CA GLY A 55 -14.99 -6.94 0.16
C GLY A 55 -16.20 -7.85 0.23
N VAL A 56 -16.02 -9.18 0.27
CA VAL A 56 -17.13 -10.16 0.37
C VAL A 56 -17.62 -10.31 1.80
N PHE A 57 -16.70 -10.27 2.77
CA PHE A 57 -17.00 -10.47 4.19
C PHE A 57 -17.01 -9.15 4.99
N ASP A 58 -17.21 -8.00 4.31
CA ASP A 58 -17.34 -6.66 4.92
C ASP A 58 -18.72 -6.51 5.59
N TYR A 59 -18.87 -7.00 6.82
CA TYR A 59 -20.10 -6.82 7.61
C TYR A 59 -19.82 -5.89 8.81
N ASP A 60 -20.16 -4.60 8.67
CA ASP A 60 -20.02 -3.62 9.75
C ASP A 60 -20.89 -3.96 10.97
N VAL A 61 -22.09 -4.52 10.72
CA VAL A 61 -23.04 -4.95 11.76
C VAL A 61 -23.75 -6.25 11.33
N PRO A 62 -24.16 -7.11 12.28
CA PRO A 62 -24.98 -8.28 11.98
C PRO A 62 -26.33 -7.86 11.35
N TRP A 63 -26.83 -8.68 10.43
CA TRP A 63 -28.06 -8.42 9.68
C TRP A 63 -29.27 -8.02 10.57
N ALA A 64 -29.44 -8.72 11.70
CA ALA A 64 -30.52 -8.44 12.65
C ALA A 64 -30.48 -7.01 13.23
N VAL A 65 -29.27 -6.48 13.49
CA VAL A 65 -29.08 -5.13 14.04
C VAL A 65 -29.31 -4.07 12.96
N GLY A 66 -28.91 -4.34 11.72
CA GLY A 66 -29.17 -3.46 10.59
C GLY A 66 -30.65 -3.24 10.32
N GLN A 67 -31.48 -4.27 10.52
CA GLN A 67 -32.94 -4.15 10.40
C GLN A 67 -33.58 -3.39 11.56
N LEU A 68 -33.05 -3.54 12.77
CA LEU A 68 -33.58 -2.88 13.97
C LEU A 68 -33.31 -1.36 13.97
N TYR A 69 -32.21 -0.92 13.34
CA TYR A 69 -31.77 0.49 13.34
C TYR A 69 -31.59 1.04 11.92
N PRO A 70 -32.67 1.40 11.20
CA PRO A 70 -32.60 1.91 9.82
C PRO A 70 -31.85 3.25 9.71
N ALA A 71 -31.67 3.97 10.83
CA ALA A 71 -30.89 5.21 10.88
C ALA A 71 -29.42 5.02 10.45
N LEU A 72 -28.85 3.80 10.57
CA LEU A 72 -27.49 3.46 10.14
C LEU A 72 -27.28 3.72 8.63
N TYR A 73 -28.33 3.61 7.81
CA TYR A 73 -28.24 3.83 6.37
C TYR A 73 -28.03 5.30 5.98
N LYS A 74 -28.37 6.26 6.87
CA LYS A 74 -28.26 7.70 6.56
C LYS A 74 -26.82 8.11 6.21
N VAL A 75 -25.82 7.47 6.81
CA VAL A 75 -24.39 7.75 6.56
C VAL A 75 -24.01 7.54 5.08
N GLY A 76 -24.64 6.55 4.42
CA GLY A 76 -24.44 6.32 2.99
C GLY A 76 -25.05 7.41 2.12
N ILE A 77 -26.25 7.90 2.48
CA ILE A 77 -26.95 8.96 1.75
C ILE A 77 -26.22 10.30 1.88
N SER A 78 -25.68 10.61 3.06
CA SER A 78 -24.91 11.83 3.31
C SER A 78 -23.57 11.85 2.57
N GLY A 79 -23.09 10.71 2.05
CA GLY A 79 -21.79 10.63 1.36
C GLY A 79 -20.58 10.78 2.29
N ASP A 80 -20.79 10.73 3.61
CA ASP A 80 -19.73 10.99 4.61
C ASP A 80 -18.59 9.96 4.55
N LEU A 81 -18.88 8.75 4.07
CA LEU A 81 -17.93 7.65 3.97
C LEU A 81 -16.95 7.79 2.79
N PHE A 82 -17.33 8.46 1.70
CA PHE A 82 -16.49 8.65 0.52
C PHE A 82 -16.56 10.09 0.05
N ASN A 83 -15.66 10.91 0.58
CA ASN A 83 -15.50 12.30 0.22
C ASN A 83 -14.08 12.53 -0.32
N THR A 84 -13.91 13.53 -1.18
CA THR A 84 -12.61 13.98 -1.69
C THR A 84 -11.61 14.22 -0.56
N LEU A 85 -12.04 14.76 0.58
CA LEU A 85 -11.17 14.92 1.77
C LEU A 85 -10.67 13.59 2.34
N VAL A 86 -11.54 12.56 2.37
CA VAL A 86 -11.16 11.22 2.82
C VAL A 86 -10.17 10.60 1.85
N LEU A 87 -10.38 10.78 0.54
CA LEU A 87 -9.44 10.33 -0.48
C LEU A 87 -8.07 11.02 -0.33
N PHE A 88 -8.04 12.35 -0.14
CA PHE A 88 -6.78 13.07 0.10
C PHE A 88 -6.06 12.58 1.36
N LYS A 89 -6.78 12.23 2.43
CA LYS A 89 -6.18 11.63 3.63
C LYS A 89 -5.49 10.30 3.32
N TRP A 90 -6.14 9.42 2.55
CA TRP A 90 -5.53 8.17 2.08
C TRP A 90 -4.27 8.42 1.25
N ILE A 91 -4.33 9.36 0.32
CA ILE A 91 -3.17 9.74 -0.53
C ILE A 91 -2.03 10.27 0.35
N SER A 92 -2.29 11.21 1.26
CA SER A 92 -1.25 11.75 2.15
C SER A 92 -0.64 10.68 3.06
N ALA A 93 -1.44 9.74 3.56
CA ALA A 93 -0.95 8.62 4.35
C ALA A 93 -0.03 7.72 3.53
N SER A 94 -0.42 7.38 2.29
CA SER A 94 0.42 6.58 1.38
C SER A 94 1.74 7.25 1.04
N ILE A 95 1.76 8.58 0.84
CA ILE A 95 3.00 9.32 0.56
C ILE A 95 3.94 9.26 1.77
N PHE A 96 3.40 9.51 2.98
CA PHE A 96 4.17 9.46 4.21
C PHE A 96 4.77 8.07 4.43
N GLU A 97 3.96 7.03 4.29
CA GLU A 97 4.38 5.65 4.53
C GLU A 97 5.36 5.14 3.48
N ALA A 98 5.17 5.48 2.20
CA ALA A 98 6.16 5.20 1.16
C ALA A 98 7.52 5.85 1.47
N GLY A 99 7.52 7.08 2.01
CA GLY A 99 8.74 7.75 2.46
C GLY A 99 9.40 7.05 3.65
N VAL A 100 8.62 6.56 4.60
CA VAL A 100 9.13 5.77 5.74
C VAL A 100 9.70 4.43 5.29
N ILE A 101 8.99 3.70 4.41
CA ILE A 101 9.46 2.42 3.86
C ILE A 101 10.78 2.62 3.12
N PHE A 102 10.87 3.65 2.28
CA PHE A 102 12.11 3.99 1.60
C PHE A 102 13.25 4.32 2.58
N ALA A 103 12.98 5.16 3.59
CA ALA A 103 13.98 5.49 4.60
C ALA A 103 14.45 4.24 5.38
N VAL A 104 13.53 3.35 5.76
CA VAL A 104 13.86 2.10 6.45
C VAL A 104 14.67 1.17 5.54
N ALA A 105 14.33 1.05 4.26
CA ALA A 105 15.07 0.22 3.33
C ALA A 105 16.52 0.73 3.13
N VAL A 106 16.70 2.04 2.98
CA VAL A 106 18.03 2.65 2.75
C VAL A 106 18.87 2.71 4.02
N PHE A 107 18.31 3.17 5.14
CA PHE A 107 19.08 3.36 6.39
C PHE A 107 19.12 2.11 7.28
N GLY A 108 18.12 1.23 7.16
CA GLY A 108 18.02 -0.01 7.94
C GLY A 108 19.00 -1.09 7.45
N PHE A 109 19.25 -1.16 6.13
CA PHE A 109 20.30 -2.00 5.56
C PHE A 109 21.65 -1.30 5.58
N ASN A 110 22.19 -1.11 6.79
CA ASN A 110 23.56 -0.67 7.00
C ASN A 110 24.49 -1.88 6.81
N GLN A 111 25.31 -1.88 5.76
CA GLN A 111 26.32 -2.92 5.54
C GLN A 111 27.33 -2.91 6.69
N ARG A 112 27.09 -3.71 7.73
CA ARG A 112 28.16 -4.15 8.62
C ARG A 112 28.95 -5.18 7.83
N GLU A 113 30.16 -4.80 7.42
CA GLU A 113 31.12 -5.62 6.67
C GLU A 113 31.51 -6.92 7.41
N LEU A 114 30.59 -7.89 7.47
CA LEU A 114 30.77 -9.16 8.18
C LEU A 114 30.38 -10.38 7.34
N GLY A 115 30.13 -10.23 6.04
CA GLY A 115 29.83 -11.34 5.15
C GLY A 115 30.24 -11.05 3.71
N ALA A 116 30.81 -12.05 3.03
CA ALA A 116 31.23 -11.95 1.63
C ALA A 116 30.02 -11.76 0.72
N GLY A 117 29.73 -10.50 0.39
CA GLY A 117 28.67 -10.10 -0.53
C GLY A 117 28.18 -8.70 -0.20
N SER A 118 28.71 -7.70 -0.88
CA SER A 118 28.07 -6.37 -0.96
C SER A 118 26.60 -6.57 -1.34
N GLY A 119 25.68 -5.98 -0.57
CA GLY A 119 24.23 -6.13 -0.79
C GLY A 119 23.88 -5.77 -2.24
N ASP A 120 23.55 -6.79 -3.03
CA ASP A 120 23.20 -6.62 -4.42
C ASP A 120 21.87 -5.84 -4.51
N LEU A 121 21.67 -5.05 -5.55
CA LEU A 121 20.47 -4.21 -5.73
C LEU A 121 19.17 -5.03 -5.59
N GLN A 122 19.22 -6.30 -5.99
CA GLN A 122 18.10 -7.22 -5.89
C GLN A 122 17.68 -7.49 -4.43
N GLN A 123 18.62 -7.50 -3.48
CA GLN A 123 18.30 -7.70 -2.06
C GLN A 123 17.56 -6.48 -1.49
N TYR A 124 18.00 -5.27 -1.84
CA TYR A 124 17.28 -4.04 -1.51
C TYR A 124 15.86 -4.06 -2.09
N GLY A 125 15.71 -4.42 -3.36
CA GLY A 125 14.40 -4.52 -4.01
C GLY A 125 13.45 -5.55 -3.39
N ILE A 126 13.97 -6.69 -2.90
CA ILE A 126 13.15 -7.69 -2.19
C ILE A 126 12.69 -7.14 -0.82
N VAL A 127 13.59 -6.49 -0.08
CA VAL A 127 13.27 -5.91 1.23
C VAL A 127 12.24 -4.81 1.10
N LEU A 128 12.45 -3.89 0.15
CA LEU A 128 11.54 -2.79 -0.08
C LEU A 128 10.17 -3.31 -0.54
N PHE A 129 10.13 -4.32 -1.42
CA PHE A 129 8.88 -4.98 -1.82
C PHE A 129 8.17 -5.69 -0.67
N ALA A 130 8.91 -6.27 0.29
CA ALA A 130 8.32 -6.94 1.45
C ALA A 130 7.71 -5.98 2.48
N LEU A 131 8.16 -4.73 2.48
CA LEU A 131 7.67 -3.67 3.38
C LEU A 131 6.47 -2.91 2.81
N VAL A 132 6.20 -3.03 1.51
CA VAL A 132 5.05 -2.45 0.80
C VAL A 132 3.85 -3.40 0.84
#